data_AF-A0A7S3RSA1-F1
#
_entry.id   AF-A0A7S3RSA1-F1
#
_cell.length_a   1.000
_cell.length_b   1.000
_cell.length_c   1.000
_cell.angle_alpha   90.00
_cell.angle_beta   90.00
_cell.angle_gamma   90.00
#
_symmetry.space_group_name_H-M   'P 1'
#
loop_
_entity.id
_entity.type
_entity.pdbx_description
1 polymer ?
#
loop_
_entity_poly.entity_id
_entity_poly.type
_entity_poly.pdbx_seq_one_letter_code
_entity_poly.pdbx_strand_id
1 'polypeptide(L)'
;MGKGTFKYAWVLDKLKAERERGITIDIALWKFESEERIYTIIDAPGHRDFIKNMITGTSQADAAILIIASGTGEFESGFSKEGQTKEHALLAFTMGVKQMIVAINKMDDPSVKYAKARYDEIKSEVASYLKGIGYNVDKINFIPISGWNGDNMINKSENMDWYKGPYLLQALDSLNPPKRPKDKALRLPLQDVYKIGGIGTVPVGRVETGLLKAGMVATFGPVGVTTEVKSVEMHHEVVEQAEPGDNVGFNVKNLSVKDIKRGYVASDSKNDPAKNTESFKAQVIIMNHPGQISNGYAPVLDCHTAHIACKFEAIEKKIDRRTAKVMEENPKFIKSGDSAIVKLVPQKKMVVEAFQQYAPLGRFAVRDMKQTVAVGVIKETTKEEITGKTTKSAQKKK
;
A
#
# COMPACT_ATOMS: atom_id res chain seq x y z
N MET A 1 -8.31 -23.54 -26.23
CA MET A 1 -9.52 -22.70 -26.09
C MET A 1 -10.43 -23.37 -25.07
N GLY A 2 -10.64 -22.82 -23.86
CA GLY A 2 -11.37 -23.57 -22.82
C GLY A 2 -11.45 -22.93 -21.42
N LYS A 3 -11.63 -21.61 -21.32
CA LYS A 3 -11.78 -20.92 -20.02
C LYS A 3 -12.91 -19.88 -20.10
N GLY A 4 -14.15 -20.35 -20.18
CA GLY A 4 -15.35 -19.50 -20.29
C GLY A 4 -15.61 -18.63 -19.06
N THR A 5 -15.08 -18.99 -17.89
CA THR A 5 -15.25 -18.32 -16.59
C THR A 5 -14.38 -17.08 -16.36
N PHE A 6 -13.61 -16.63 -17.35
CA PHE A 6 -12.62 -15.54 -17.18
C PHE A 6 -12.95 -14.26 -17.97
N LYS A 7 -14.15 -14.13 -18.54
CA LYS A 7 -14.49 -13.03 -19.46
C LYS A 7 -14.22 -11.64 -18.90
N TYR A 8 -14.49 -11.40 -17.61
CA TYR A 8 -14.25 -10.10 -16.96
C TYR A 8 -12.86 -9.97 -16.34
N ALA A 9 -12.23 -11.07 -15.91
CA ALA A 9 -10.84 -11.05 -15.43
C ALA A 9 -9.85 -10.55 -16.51
N TRP A 10 -10.16 -10.81 -17.78
CA TRP A 10 -9.41 -10.31 -18.94
C TRP A 10 -9.36 -8.78 -19.06
N VAL A 11 -10.27 -8.06 -18.41
CA VAL A 11 -10.21 -6.60 -18.33
C VAL A 11 -9.02 -6.19 -17.47
N LEU A 12 -8.75 -6.89 -16.37
CA LEU A 12 -7.69 -6.52 -15.42
C LEU A 12 -6.33 -7.13 -15.79
N ASP A 13 -6.30 -8.36 -16.30
CA ASP A 13 -5.09 -9.11 -16.64
C ASP A 13 -4.49 -8.67 -18.00
N LYS A 14 -3.40 -7.90 -17.96
CA LYS A 14 -2.72 -7.39 -19.17
C LYS A 14 -1.55 -8.27 -19.62
N LEU A 15 -0.85 -8.94 -18.71
CA LEU A 15 0.32 -9.75 -19.04
C LEU A 15 -0.09 -11.10 -19.61
N LYS A 16 0.65 -11.59 -20.61
CA LYS A 16 0.44 -12.93 -21.18
C LYS A 16 0.52 -14.02 -20.10
N ALA A 17 1.44 -13.86 -19.14
CA ALA A 17 1.60 -14.77 -18.01
C ALA A 17 0.43 -14.73 -17.00
N GLU A 18 -0.23 -13.59 -16.82
CA GLU A 18 -1.45 -13.45 -15.99
C GLU A 18 -2.59 -14.25 -16.63
N ARG A 19 -2.78 -14.06 -17.94
CA ARG A 19 -3.84 -14.71 -18.73
C ARG A 19 -3.68 -16.23 -18.82
N GLU A 20 -2.44 -16.70 -18.95
CA GLU A 20 -2.15 -18.15 -19.00
C GLU A 20 -2.42 -18.83 -17.65
N ARG A 21 -2.03 -18.17 -16.55
CA ARG A 21 -2.15 -18.72 -15.19
C ARG A 21 -3.51 -18.44 -14.52
N GLY A 22 -4.25 -17.44 -14.98
CA GLY A 22 -5.51 -16.99 -14.37
C GLY A 22 -5.31 -16.34 -13.00
N ILE A 23 -4.18 -15.66 -12.79
CA ILE A 23 -3.84 -14.93 -11.56
C ILE A 23 -3.27 -13.56 -11.93
N THR A 24 -3.69 -12.50 -11.24
CA THR A 24 -3.08 -11.17 -11.32
C THR A 24 -1.63 -11.26 -10.81
N ILE A 25 -0.68 -10.63 -11.53
CA ILE A 25 0.76 -10.68 -11.23
C ILE A 25 1.25 -9.28 -10.88
N ASP A 26 0.92 -8.28 -11.70
CA ASP A 26 1.31 -6.89 -11.51
C ASP A 26 0.11 -6.00 -11.17
N ILE A 27 0.37 -4.81 -10.64
CA ILE A 27 -0.70 -3.87 -10.29
C ILE A 27 -1.31 -3.33 -11.59
N ALA A 28 -2.60 -3.54 -11.77
CA ALA A 28 -3.34 -2.89 -12.84
C ALA A 28 -4.07 -1.66 -12.29
N LEU A 29 -3.78 -0.49 -12.87
CA LEU A 29 -4.49 0.75 -12.57
C LEU A 29 -5.62 0.94 -13.59
N TRP A 30 -6.85 1.02 -13.08
CA TRP A 30 -8.04 1.24 -13.90
C TRP A 30 -8.86 2.39 -13.35
N LYS A 31 -9.27 3.31 -14.22
CA LYS A 31 -10.12 4.42 -13.85
C LYS A 31 -11.57 4.09 -14.17
N PHE A 32 -12.47 4.39 -13.23
CA PHE A 32 -13.90 4.43 -13.48
C PHE A 32 -14.51 5.62 -12.74
N GLU A 33 -15.72 6.00 -13.12
CA GLU A 33 -16.38 7.19 -12.58
C GLU A 33 -17.78 6.79 -12.09
N SER A 34 -18.17 7.30 -10.93
CA SER A 34 -19.55 7.37 -10.47
C SER A 34 -20.12 8.75 -10.80
N GLU A 35 -21.37 9.01 -10.46
CA GLU A 35 -21.97 10.34 -10.59
C GLU A 35 -21.29 11.37 -9.67
N GLU A 36 -20.68 10.93 -8.57
CA GLU A 36 -20.08 11.81 -7.58
C GLU A 36 -18.55 11.90 -7.68
N ARG A 37 -17.87 10.84 -8.15
CA ARG A 37 -16.43 10.66 -7.94
C ARG A 37 -15.74 9.91 -9.06
N ILE A 38 -14.45 10.22 -9.20
CA ILE A 38 -13.52 9.46 -10.02
C ILE A 38 -12.75 8.51 -9.12
N TYR A 39 -12.74 7.22 -9.49
CA TYR A 39 -12.03 6.18 -8.79
C TYR A 39 -10.89 5.63 -9.64
N THR A 40 -9.75 5.39 -9.00
CA THR A 40 -8.68 4.56 -9.55
C THR A 40 -8.65 3.25 -8.77
N ILE A 41 -9.00 2.15 -9.43
CA ILE A 41 -8.86 0.79 -8.92
C ILE A 41 -7.39 0.40 -9.02
N ILE A 42 -6.89 -0.12 -7.92
CA ILE A 42 -5.60 -0.79 -7.81
C ILE A 42 -5.91 -2.27 -7.67
N ASP A 43 -5.87 -3.03 -8.78
CA ASP A 43 -6.03 -4.47 -8.68
C ASP A 43 -4.74 -5.07 -8.11
N ALA A 44 -4.86 -5.71 -6.95
CA ALA A 44 -3.74 -6.23 -6.19
C ALA A 44 -3.71 -7.75 -6.29
N PRO A 45 -2.55 -8.35 -6.58
CA PRO A 45 -2.48 -9.78 -6.80
C PRO A 45 -2.69 -10.56 -5.50
N GLY A 46 -3.57 -11.56 -5.57
CA GLY A 46 -3.90 -12.38 -4.42
C GLY A 46 -2.78 -13.36 -4.05
N HIS A 47 -2.03 -13.87 -5.02
CA HIS A 47 -1.08 -14.97 -4.81
C HIS A 47 0.08 -14.61 -3.85
N ARG A 48 0.50 -15.56 -3.00
CA ARG A 48 1.54 -15.35 -1.96
C ARG A 48 2.85 -14.78 -2.52
N ASP A 49 3.25 -15.23 -3.71
CA ASP A 49 4.47 -14.75 -4.37
C ASP A 49 4.43 -13.25 -4.72
N PHE A 50 3.24 -12.66 -4.85
CA PHE A 50 3.05 -11.28 -5.32
C PHE A 50 2.58 -10.32 -4.21
N ILE A 51 2.66 -10.70 -2.94
CA ILE A 51 2.32 -9.83 -1.81
C ILE A 51 3.11 -8.51 -1.81
N LYS A 52 4.33 -8.46 -2.36
CA LYS A 52 5.07 -7.19 -2.58
C LYS A 52 4.28 -6.18 -3.41
N ASN A 53 3.59 -6.67 -4.44
CA ASN A 53 2.81 -5.84 -5.34
C ASN A 53 1.53 -5.39 -4.64
N MET A 54 0.92 -6.27 -3.81
CA MET A 54 -0.17 -5.88 -2.92
C MET A 54 0.25 -4.78 -1.92
N ILE A 55 1.43 -4.89 -1.27
CA ILE A 55 1.93 -3.88 -0.32
C ILE A 55 2.13 -2.53 -1.00
N THR A 56 2.81 -2.52 -2.15
CA THR A 56 3.07 -1.29 -2.91
C THR A 56 1.77 -0.65 -3.43
N GLY A 57 0.78 -1.43 -3.87
CA GLY A 57 -0.54 -0.92 -4.25
C GLY A 57 -1.33 -0.39 -3.06
N THR A 58 -1.40 -1.16 -1.98
CA THR A 58 -2.17 -0.83 -0.76
C THR A 58 -1.63 0.40 -0.06
N SER A 59 -0.31 0.66 -0.13
CA SER A 59 0.29 1.88 0.42
C SER A 59 -0.23 3.18 -0.23
N GLN A 60 -0.80 3.09 -1.43
CA GLN A 60 -1.37 4.22 -2.17
C GLN A 60 -2.90 4.31 -2.03
N ALA A 61 -3.53 3.28 -1.46
CA ALA A 61 -4.98 3.17 -1.41
C ALA A 61 -5.59 4.01 -0.26
N ASP A 62 -6.69 4.68 -0.56
CA ASP A 62 -7.44 5.47 0.43
C ASP A 62 -8.52 4.65 1.15
N ALA A 63 -8.99 3.59 0.47
CA ALA A 63 -9.93 2.59 0.97
C ALA A 63 -9.61 1.23 0.35
N ALA A 64 -10.06 0.15 0.99
CA ALA A 64 -9.91 -1.22 0.49
C ALA A 64 -11.27 -1.89 0.29
N ILE A 65 -11.38 -2.70 -0.77
CA ILE A 65 -12.49 -3.64 -0.94
C ILE A 65 -11.96 -5.03 -0.64
N LEU A 66 -12.42 -5.64 0.44
CA LEU A 66 -12.09 -7.02 0.80
C LEU A 66 -13.11 -7.96 0.18
N ILE A 67 -12.71 -8.67 -0.87
CA ILE A 67 -13.56 -9.67 -1.54
C ILE A 67 -13.47 -11.00 -0.79
N ILE A 68 -14.63 -11.54 -0.40
CA ILE A 68 -14.77 -12.82 0.31
C ILE A 68 -15.63 -13.74 -0.53
N ALA A 69 -15.15 -14.94 -0.87
CA ALA A 69 -15.99 -15.93 -1.53
C ALA A 69 -16.97 -16.57 -0.53
N SER A 70 -18.24 -16.72 -0.90
CA SER A 70 -19.26 -17.33 -0.03
C SER A 70 -19.44 -18.84 -0.20
N GLY A 71 -18.92 -19.42 -1.28
CA GLY A 71 -19.04 -20.85 -1.57
C GLY A 71 -18.53 -21.73 -0.42
N THR A 72 -19.20 -22.85 -0.19
CA THR A 72 -18.77 -23.83 0.82
C THR A 72 -17.39 -24.39 0.47
N GLY A 73 -16.46 -24.37 1.43
CA GLY A 73 -15.07 -24.77 1.26
C GLY A 73 -14.16 -23.63 0.75
N GLU A 74 -14.69 -22.73 -0.08
CA GLU A 74 -13.93 -21.56 -0.55
C GLU A 74 -13.69 -20.54 0.56
N PHE A 75 -14.74 -20.19 1.31
CA PHE A 75 -14.63 -19.29 2.46
C PHE A 75 -13.64 -19.84 3.49
N GLU A 76 -13.80 -21.10 3.88
CA GLU A 76 -13.02 -21.75 4.92
C GLU A 76 -11.54 -21.85 4.52
N SER A 77 -11.26 -22.16 3.24
CA SER A 77 -9.90 -22.17 2.70
C SER A 77 -9.27 -20.76 2.71
N GLY A 78 -9.99 -19.76 2.19
CA GLY A 78 -9.53 -18.38 2.12
C GLY A 78 -9.40 -17.69 3.49
N PHE A 79 -10.14 -18.14 4.49
CA PHE A 79 -10.14 -17.63 5.86
C PHE A 79 -9.36 -18.50 6.85
N SER A 80 -8.74 -19.59 6.38
CA SER A 80 -7.84 -20.42 7.18
C SER A 80 -6.60 -19.64 7.66
N LYS A 81 -5.78 -20.26 8.53
CA LYS A 81 -4.49 -19.68 8.98
C LYS A 81 -3.54 -19.40 7.81
N GLU A 82 -3.64 -20.23 6.78
CA GLU A 82 -2.87 -20.18 5.55
C GLU A 82 -3.55 -19.33 4.45
N GLY A 83 -4.80 -18.92 4.69
CA GLY A 83 -5.59 -18.11 3.78
C GLY A 83 -5.10 -16.67 3.70
N GLN A 84 -5.25 -16.09 2.52
CA GLN A 84 -4.74 -14.74 2.22
C GLN A 84 -5.65 -13.63 2.72
N THR A 85 -6.94 -13.91 2.95
CA THR A 85 -7.92 -12.92 3.40
C THR A 85 -7.47 -12.24 4.70
N LYS A 86 -7.02 -13.05 5.66
CA LYS A 86 -6.55 -12.59 6.96
C LYS A 86 -5.27 -11.75 6.83
N GLU A 87 -4.34 -12.23 6.02
CA GLU A 87 -3.08 -11.51 5.73
C GLU A 87 -3.36 -10.16 5.06
N HIS A 88 -4.18 -10.11 4.01
CA HIS A 88 -4.52 -8.87 3.30
C HIS A 88 -5.22 -7.85 4.17
N ALA A 89 -6.20 -8.27 4.99
CA ALA A 89 -6.90 -7.35 5.88
C ALA A 89 -5.97 -6.70 6.92
N LEU A 90 -5.03 -7.49 7.47
CA LEU A 90 -4.03 -7.01 8.41
C LEU A 90 -3.00 -6.10 7.72
N LEU A 91 -2.56 -6.45 6.51
CA LEU A 91 -1.67 -5.62 5.70
C LEU A 91 -2.30 -4.27 5.37
N ALA A 92 -3.55 -4.26 4.89
CA ALA A 92 -4.30 -3.05 4.61
C ALA A 92 -4.41 -2.14 5.83
N PHE A 93 -4.73 -2.70 6.99
CA PHE A 93 -4.83 -1.92 8.23
C PHE A 93 -3.48 -1.32 8.61
N THR A 94 -2.41 -2.09 8.48
CA THR A 94 -1.07 -1.65 8.87
C THR A 94 -0.50 -0.62 7.90
N MET A 95 -0.79 -0.76 6.61
CA MET A 95 -0.54 0.25 5.57
C MET A 95 -1.45 1.48 5.75
N GLY A 96 -2.43 1.39 6.66
CA GLY A 96 -3.27 2.48 7.15
C GLY A 96 -4.49 2.79 6.35
N VAL A 97 -4.91 1.84 5.53
CA VAL A 97 -6.20 1.85 4.89
C VAL A 97 -7.23 1.56 5.98
N LYS A 98 -7.78 2.62 6.56
CA LYS A 98 -8.75 2.52 7.68
C LYS A 98 -10.20 2.36 7.21
N GLN A 99 -10.47 2.70 5.95
CA GLN A 99 -11.78 2.56 5.33
C GLN A 99 -11.82 1.27 4.53
N MET A 100 -12.77 0.40 4.86
CA MET A 100 -12.92 -0.91 4.23
C MET A 100 -14.37 -1.18 3.90
N ILE A 101 -14.60 -1.76 2.74
CA ILE A 101 -15.86 -2.41 2.35
C ILE A 101 -15.57 -3.90 2.23
N VAL A 102 -16.47 -4.74 2.75
CA VAL A 102 -16.38 -6.19 2.59
C VAL A 102 -17.44 -6.61 1.58
N ALA A 103 -17.02 -7.19 0.47
CA ALA A 103 -17.93 -7.73 -0.53
C ALA A 103 -17.95 -9.26 -0.43
N ILE A 104 -19.06 -9.82 0.02
CA ILE A 104 -19.29 -11.25 0.11
C ILE A 104 -19.79 -11.71 -1.26
N ASN A 105 -18.85 -12.18 -2.07
CA ASN A 105 -18.99 -12.51 -3.48
C ASN A 105 -19.36 -13.99 -3.70
N LYS A 106 -19.88 -14.30 -4.89
CA LYS A 106 -20.39 -15.61 -5.29
C LYS A 106 -21.64 -16.04 -4.51
N MET A 107 -22.51 -15.09 -4.18
CA MET A 107 -23.80 -15.42 -3.55
C MET A 107 -24.67 -16.30 -4.45
N ASP A 108 -24.44 -16.27 -5.76
CA ASP A 108 -25.08 -17.11 -6.77
C ASP A 108 -24.58 -18.57 -6.79
N ASP A 109 -23.53 -18.90 -6.04
CA ASP A 109 -22.95 -20.25 -6.03
C ASP A 109 -24.01 -21.31 -5.67
N PRO A 110 -24.03 -22.49 -6.34
CA PRO A 110 -25.03 -23.52 -6.08
C PRO A 110 -25.07 -24.03 -4.63
N SER A 111 -23.99 -23.89 -3.86
CA SER A 111 -23.97 -24.22 -2.43
C SER A 111 -24.58 -23.13 -1.55
N VAL A 112 -24.68 -21.89 -2.05
CA VAL A 112 -25.14 -20.71 -1.30
C VAL A 112 -26.54 -20.29 -1.71
N LYS A 113 -26.86 -20.26 -3.01
CA LYS A 113 -28.17 -19.91 -3.58
C LYS A 113 -28.78 -18.63 -2.97
N TYR A 114 -27.99 -17.57 -2.85
CA TYR A 114 -28.35 -16.29 -2.27
C TYR A 114 -28.85 -16.35 -0.80
N ALA A 115 -28.50 -17.42 -0.07
CA ALA A 115 -29.00 -17.65 1.27
C ALA A 115 -28.49 -16.62 2.29
N LYS A 116 -29.43 -15.97 2.98
CA LYS A 116 -29.17 -15.05 4.09
C LYS A 116 -28.35 -15.69 5.21
N ALA A 117 -28.63 -16.96 5.54
CA ALA A 117 -27.95 -17.65 6.63
C ALA A 117 -26.43 -17.74 6.42
N ARG A 118 -25.99 -18.07 5.20
CA ARG A 118 -24.57 -18.13 4.84
C ARG A 118 -23.91 -16.74 4.85
N TYR A 119 -24.63 -15.71 4.39
CA TYR A 119 -24.16 -14.33 4.50
C TYR A 119 -23.95 -13.92 5.96
N ASP A 120 -24.90 -14.21 6.85
CA ASP A 120 -24.82 -13.81 8.26
C ASP A 120 -23.68 -14.54 8.99
N GLU A 121 -23.45 -15.83 8.68
CA GLU A 121 -22.31 -16.62 9.17
C GLU A 121 -20.98 -15.96 8.79
N ILE A 122 -20.74 -15.75 7.49
CA ILE A 122 -19.51 -15.14 6.97
C ILE A 122 -19.32 -13.74 7.55
N LYS A 123 -20.37 -12.93 7.56
CA LYS A 123 -20.35 -11.57 8.12
C LYS A 123 -19.88 -11.59 9.57
N SER A 124 -20.44 -12.48 10.39
CA SER A 124 -20.10 -12.57 11.82
C SER A 124 -18.61 -12.93 12.02
N GLU A 125 -18.11 -13.93 11.30
CA GLU A 125 -16.71 -14.36 11.40
C GLU A 125 -15.72 -13.28 10.94
N VAL A 126 -15.98 -12.69 9.76
CA VAL A 126 -15.13 -11.64 9.20
C VAL A 126 -15.18 -10.40 10.09
N ALA A 127 -16.34 -10.00 10.59
CA ALA A 127 -16.50 -8.90 11.54
C ALA A 127 -15.66 -9.11 12.81
N SER A 128 -15.74 -10.29 13.42
CA SER A 128 -14.98 -10.63 14.63
C SER A 128 -13.47 -10.49 14.40
N TYR A 129 -12.99 -11.01 13.27
CA TYR A 129 -11.58 -10.92 12.90
C TYR A 129 -11.11 -9.48 12.63
N LEU A 130 -11.88 -8.71 11.85
CA LEU A 130 -11.55 -7.30 11.54
C LEU A 130 -11.54 -6.44 12.81
N LYS A 131 -12.45 -6.69 13.75
CA LYS A 131 -12.44 -6.07 15.08
C LYS A 131 -11.16 -6.40 15.85
N GLY A 132 -10.71 -7.65 15.78
CA GLY A 132 -9.45 -8.09 16.37
C GLY A 132 -8.20 -7.44 15.77
N ILE A 133 -8.23 -7.10 14.47
CA ILE A 133 -7.16 -6.34 13.83
C ILE A 133 -7.09 -4.89 14.34
N GLY A 134 -8.26 -4.27 14.53
CA GLY A 134 -8.41 -2.88 14.97
C GLY A 134 -9.36 -2.03 14.11
N TYR A 135 -10.06 -2.61 13.13
CA TYR A 135 -11.08 -1.89 12.38
C TYR A 135 -12.31 -1.59 13.24
N ASN A 136 -12.94 -0.45 12.97
CA ASN A 136 -14.28 -0.18 13.49
C ASN A 136 -15.32 -0.83 12.58
N VAL A 137 -15.78 -2.02 12.96
CA VAL A 137 -16.71 -2.85 12.19
C VAL A 137 -18.05 -2.15 11.95
N ASP A 138 -18.50 -1.28 12.85
CA ASP A 138 -19.78 -0.56 12.71
C ASP A 138 -19.77 0.41 11.53
N LYS A 139 -18.58 0.76 11.03
CA LYS A 139 -18.38 1.61 9.84
C LYS A 139 -18.12 0.81 8.56
N ILE A 140 -18.06 -0.51 8.63
CA ILE A 140 -17.78 -1.38 7.47
C ILE A 140 -19.10 -1.84 6.87
N ASN A 141 -19.29 -1.58 5.58
CA ASN A 141 -20.39 -2.15 4.81
C ASN A 141 -20.04 -3.59 4.39
N PHE A 142 -20.92 -4.54 4.74
CA PHE A 142 -20.85 -5.94 4.31
C PHE A 142 -21.90 -6.19 3.24
N ILE A 143 -21.47 -6.28 1.98
CA ILE A 143 -22.35 -6.26 0.82
C ILE A 143 -22.34 -7.65 0.17
N PRO A 144 -23.49 -8.37 0.13
CA PRO A 144 -23.60 -9.62 -0.60
C PRO A 144 -23.69 -9.30 -2.10
N ILE A 145 -22.77 -9.83 -2.91
CA ILE A 145 -22.70 -9.57 -4.36
C ILE A 145 -22.58 -10.87 -5.16
N SER A 146 -22.90 -10.78 -6.44
CA SER A 146 -22.38 -11.69 -7.47
C SER A 146 -21.61 -10.86 -8.49
N GLY A 147 -20.28 -10.96 -8.47
CA GLY A 147 -19.45 -10.30 -9.49
C GLY A 147 -19.67 -10.87 -10.89
N TRP A 148 -20.21 -12.09 -11.02
CA TRP A 148 -20.48 -12.73 -12.29
C TRP A 148 -21.82 -12.30 -12.90
N ASN A 149 -22.88 -12.31 -12.09
CA ASN A 149 -24.24 -11.96 -12.53
C ASN A 149 -24.54 -10.46 -12.40
N GLY A 150 -23.74 -9.72 -11.63
CA GLY A 150 -23.90 -8.29 -11.41
C GLY A 150 -24.76 -7.91 -10.21
N ASP A 151 -25.23 -8.87 -9.43
CA ASP A 151 -26.07 -8.65 -8.25
C ASP A 151 -25.38 -7.72 -7.23
N ASN A 152 -26.08 -6.65 -6.83
CA ASN A 152 -25.62 -5.65 -5.85
C ASN A 152 -24.28 -4.96 -6.23
N MET A 153 -23.89 -4.96 -7.51
CA MET A 153 -22.70 -4.24 -7.98
C MET A 153 -23.00 -2.75 -8.20
N ILE A 154 -23.88 -2.45 -9.17
CA ILE A 154 -24.24 -1.09 -9.58
C ILE A 154 -25.68 -0.75 -9.19
N ASN A 155 -26.55 -1.76 -9.08
CA ASN A 155 -27.95 -1.65 -8.70
C ASN A 155 -28.29 -2.72 -7.65
N LYS A 156 -29.42 -2.57 -6.94
CA LYS A 156 -29.90 -3.61 -6.04
C LYS A 156 -30.30 -4.89 -6.80
N SER A 157 -30.00 -6.03 -6.21
CA SER A 157 -30.38 -7.35 -6.71
C SER A 157 -31.83 -7.69 -6.35
N GLU A 158 -32.55 -8.31 -7.28
CA GLU A 158 -33.87 -8.91 -7.06
C GLU A 158 -33.78 -10.30 -6.39
N ASN A 159 -32.60 -10.92 -6.38
CA ASN A 159 -32.37 -12.27 -5.80
C ASN A 159 -32.17 -12.23 -4.28
N MET A 160 -32.01 -11.04 -3.70
CA MET A 160 -31.62 -10.85 -2.30
C MET A 160 -32.49 -9.81 -1.60
N ASP A 161 -33.81 -9.94 -1.69
CA ASP A 161 -34.79 -9.03 -1.07
C ASP A 161 -34.60 -8.83 0.44
N TRP A 162 -34.00 -9.81 1.11
CA TRP A 162 -33.68 -9.75 2.53
C TRP A 162 -32.56 -8.75 2.86
N TYR A 163 -31.71 -8.38 1.90
CA TYR A 163 -30.63 -7.42 2.09
C TYR A 163 -31.14 -6.00 1.86
N LYS A 164 -31.11 -5.17 2.91
CA LYS A 164 -31.59 -3.78 2.87
C LYS A 164 -30.48 -2.73 2.82
N GLY A 165 -29.22 -3.16 2.82
CA GLY A 165 -28.05 -2.27 2.77
C GLY A 165 -27.79 -1.67 1.37
N PRO A 166 -26.68 -0.93 1.22
CA PRO A 166 -26.26 -0.36 -0.06
C PRO A 166 -25.70 -1.43 -1.00
N TYR A 167 -25.80 -1.20 -2.31
CA TYR A 167 -25.01 -1.93 -3.32
C TYR A 167 -23.56 -1.39 -3.36
N LEU A 168 -22.66 -2.08 -4.05
CA LEU A 168 -21.21 -1.81 -3.99
C LEU A 168 -20.84 -0.40 -4.42
N LEU A 169 -21.34 0.08 -5.56
CA LEU A 169 -21.05 1.44 -6.04
C LEU A 169 -21.56 2.51 -5.05
N GLN A 170 -22.79 2.38 -4.53
CA GLN A 170 -23.32 3.28 -3.51
C GLN A 170 -22.47 3.28 -2.22
N ALA A 171 -21.98 2.12 -1.81
CA ALA A 171 -21.11 2.03 -0.65
C ALA A 171 -19.75 2.71 -0.90
N LEU A 172 -19.22 2.65 -2.12
CA LEU A 172 -18.00 3.35 -2.50
C LEU A 172 -18.19 4.88 -2.46
N ASP A 173 -19.33 5.37 -2.94
CA ASP A 173 -19.66 6.81 -2.90
C ASP A 173 -19.84 7.29 -1.45
N SER A 174 -20.33 6.42 -0.56
CA SER A 174 -20.47 6.75 0.88
C SER A 174 -19.15 6.87 1.67
N LEU A 175 -18.01 6.49 1.07
CA LEU A 175 -16.71 6.59 1.74
C LEU A 175 -16.33 8.05 1.99
N ASN A 176 -15.55 8.33 3.03
CA ASN A 176 -15.08 9.69 3.27
C ASN A 176 -13.82 9.96 2.44
N PRO A 177 -13.76 11.08 1.69
CA PRO A 177 -12.52 11.48 1.04
C PRO A 177 -11.40 11.68 2.08
N PRO A 178 -10.18 11.18 1.82
CA PRO A 178 -9.06 11.40 2.73
C PRO A 178 -8.67 12.88 2.75
N LYS A 179 -8.30 13.40 3.93
CA LYS A 179 -7.69 14.74 4.01
C LYS A 179 -6.29 14.69 3.40
N ARG A 180 -6.14 15.26 2.20
CA ARG A 180 -4.86 15.33 1.49
C ARG A 180 -3.89 16.29 2.22
N PRO A 181 -2.67 15.86 2.57
CA PRO A 181 -1.71 16.68 3.33
C PRO A 181 -0.97 17.68 2.43
N LYS A 182 -1.69 18.64 1.86
CA LYS A 182 -1.16 19.69 0.95
C LYS A 182 -0.19 20.64 1.66
N ASP A 183 -0.44 20.92 2.94
CA ASP A 183 0.35 21.88 3.73
C ASP A 183 1.66 21.30 4.29
N LYS A 184 1.89 19.99 4.15
CA LYS A 184 3.14 19.34 4.56
C LYS A 184 4.23 19.55 3.50
N ALA A 185 5.49 19.34 3.86
CA ALA A 185 6.56 19.38 2.87
C ALA A 185 6.40 18.26 1.82
N LEU A 186 6.99 18.47 0.64
CA LEU A 186 6.90 17.52 -0.47
C LEU A 186 7.57 16.19 -0.13
N ARG A 187 6.83 15.09 -0.32
CA ARG A 187 7.37 13.72 -0.39
C ARG A 187 6.73 13.01 -1.57
N LEU A 188 7.57 12.60 -2.53
CA LEU A 188 7.17 11.86 -3.72
C LEU A 188 8.14 10.67 -3.91
N PRO A 189 7.78 9.48 -3.40
CA PRO A 189 8.54 8.26 -3.64
C PRO A 189 8.53 7.88 -5.12
N LEU A 190 9.70 7.66 -5.69
CA LEU A 190 9.86 7.28 -7.09
C LEU A 190 9.44 5.83 -7.29
N GLN A 191 8.52 5.59 -8.22
CA GLN A 191 8.11 4.28 -8.69
C GLN A 191 9.04 3.81 -9.81
N ASP A 192 9.31 4.67 -10.78
CA ASP A 192 10.18 4.40 -11.93
C ASP A 192 10.89 5.66 -12.43
N VAL A 193 11.91 5.47 -13.26
CA VAL A 193 12.68 6.57 -13.88
C VAL A 193 12.91 6.24 -15.35
N TYR A 194 12.39 7.09 -16.23
CA TYR A 194 12.48 6.92 -17.68
C TYR A 194 13.46 7.91 -18.31
N LYS A 195 14.06 7.49 -19.42
CA LYS A 195 14.79 8.36 -20.34
C LYS A 195 13.95 8.55 -21.59
N ILE A 196 13.41 9.74 -21.78
CA ILE A 196 12.58 10.07 -22.94
C ILE A 196 13.42 10.90 -23.94
N GLY A 197 13.47 10.45 -25.19
CA GLY A 197 14.20 11.16 -26.26
C GLY A 197 13.69 12.60 -26.43
N GLY A 198 14.60 13.57 -26.51
CA GLY A 198 14.25 15.00 -26.63
C GLY A 198 13.80 15.69 -25.33
N ILE A 199 13.30 14.93 -24.35
CA ILE A 199 12.80 15.45 -23.07
C ILE A 199 13.86 15.31 -21.97
N GLY A 200 14.51 14.14 -21.86
CA GLY A 200 15.53 13.84 -20.86
C GLY A 200 15.04 12.84 -19.81
N THR A 201 15.41 13.08 -18.54
CA THR A 201 15.07 12.19 -17.42
C THR A 201 13.70 12.56 -16.84
N VAL A 202 12.82 11.57 -16.73
CA VAL A 202 11.46 11.72 -16.19
C VAL A 202 11.23 10.67 -15.11
N PRO A 203 11.33 11.04 -13.82
CA PRO A 203 10.89 10.21 -12.73
C PRO A 203 9.36 10.18 -12.67
N VAL A 204 8.82 9.06 -12.23
CA VAL A 204 7.38 8.85 -12.06
C VAL A 204 7.10 8.40 -10.64
N GLY A 205 6.04 8.91 -10.04
CA GLY A 205 5.57 8.48 -8.74
C GLY A 205 4.32 9.21 -8.28
N ARG A 206 3.85 8.85 -7.10
CA ARG A 206 2.68 9.46 -6.46
C ARG A 206 3.12 10.56 -5.49
N VAL A 207 2.48 11.71 -5.55
CA VAL A 207 2.67 12.75 -4.53
C VAL A 207 1.99 12.26 -3.23
N GLU A 208 2.77 12.05 -2.17
CA GLU A 208 2.24 11.58 -0.89
C GLU A 208 1.92 12.75 0.05
N THR A 209 2.76 13.79 0.05
CA THR A 209 2.57 15.01 0.83
C THR A 209 3.09 16.22 0.07
N GLY A 210 2.57 17.41 0.40
CA GLY A 210 2.99 18.68 -0.21
C GLY A 210 2.55 18.84 -1.66
N LEU A 211 3.16 19.80 -2.34
CA LEU A 211 2.86 20.12 -3.73
C LEU A 211 4.13 19.97 -4.58
N LEU A 212 3.97 19.50 -5.81
CA LEU A 212 5.01 19.53 -6.83
C LEU A 212 4.61 20.51 -7.93
N LYS A 213 5.49 21.45 -8.26
CA LYS A 213 5.27 22.45 -9.31
C LYS A 213 6.45 22.53 -10.25
N ALA A 214 6.16 22.88 -11.50
CA ALA A 214 7.20 23.28 -12.43
C ALA A 214 8.01 24.45 -11.85
N GLY A 215 9.33 24.41 -12.05
CA GLY A 215 10.26 25.42 -11.59
C GLY A 215 10.77 25.25 -10.16
N MET A 216 10.22 24.31 -9.37
CA MET A 216 10.76 23.96 -8.06
C MET A 216 12.16 23.35 -8.17
N VAL A 217 12.96 23.49 -7.11
CA VAL A 217 14.22 22.75 -6.97
C VAL A 217 13.94 21.54 -6.09
N ALA A 218 13.98 20.35 -6.69
CA ALA A 218 13.75 19.10 -6.00
C ALA A 218 15.07 18.48 -5.51
N THR A 219 15.06 17.94 -4.29
CA THR A 219 16.10 17.07 -3.73
C THR A 219 15.66 15.61 -3.80
N PHE A 220 16.55 14.74 -4.27
CA PHE A 220 16.36 13.29 -4.30
C PHE A 220 17.14 12.60 -3.18
N GLY A 221 16.43 12.21 -2.12
CA GLY A 221 16.97 11.33 -1.09
C GLY A 221 17.03 9.88 -1.58
N PRO A 222 17.97 9.05 -1.10
CA PRO A 222 18.91 9.30 0.00
C PRO A 222 20.23 9.95 -0.44
N VAL A 223 20.46 10.16 -1.73
CA VAL A 223 21.75 10.69 -2.25
C VAL A 223 21.90 12.20 -2.15
N GLY A 224 20.79 12.93 -1.97
CA GLY A 224 20.77 14.38 -1.80
C GLY A 224 21.04 15.17 -3.09
N VAL A 225 20.90 14.55 -4.27
CA VAL A 225 21.09 15.26 -5.54
C VAL A 225 19.95 16.24 -5.75
N THR A 226 20.26 17.48 -6.15
CA THR A 226 19.25 18.53 -6.35
C THR A 226 19.18 19.02 -7.79
N THR A 227 17.97 19.22 -8.30
CA THR A 227 17.76 19.75 -9.65
C THR A 227 16.44 20.48 -9.80
N GLU A 228 16.32 21.25 -10.87
CA GLU A 228 15.10 21.97 -11.23
C GLU A 228 14.11 21.03 -11.94
N VAL A 229 12.86 21.06 -11.49
CA VAL A 229 11.71 20.45 -12.17
C VAL A 229 11.27 21.36 -13.31
N LYS A 230 11.16 20.85 -14.54
CA LYS A 230 10.78 21.65 -15.71
C LYS A 230 9.31 21.64 -16.03
N SER A 231 8.72 20.47 -16.01
CA SER A 231 7.31 20.24 -16.27
C SER A 231 6.83 19.11 -15.36
N VAL A 232 5.53 19.11 -15.09
CA VAL A 232 4.83 18.04 -14.40
C VAL A 232 3.69 17.61 -15.30
N GLU A 233 3.53 16.31 -15.48
CA GLU A 233 2.54 15.71 -16.38
C GLU A 233 1.75 14.63 -15.64
N MET A 234 0.44 14.61 -15.87
CA MET A 234 -0.49 13.60 -15.39
C MET A 234 -1.31 13.12 -16.58
N HIS A 235 -1.36 11.80 -16.82
CA HIS A 235 -2.07 11.22 -17.97
C HIS A 235 -1.72 11.84 -19.34
N HIS A 236 -0.44 12.21 -19.55
CA HIS A 236 0.07 12.88 -20.76
C HIS A 236 -0.40 14.33 -20.97
N GLU A 237 -1.01 14.94 -19.96
CA GLU A 237 -1.35 16.37 -19.95
C GLU A 237 -0.44 17.12 -18.97
N VAL A 238 0.01 18.31 -19.39
CA VAL A 238 0.84 19.17 -18.53
C VAL A 238 -0.04 19.81 -17.47
N VAL A 239 0.37 19.70 -16.22
CA VAL A 239 -0.32 20.31 -15.07
C VAL A 239 0.54 21.40 -14.45
N GLU A 240 -0.10 22.46 -13.96
CA GLU A 240 0.60 23.57 -13.29
C GLU A 240 1.18 23.12 -11.94
N GLN A 241 0.42 22.30 -11.22
CA GLN A 241 0.80 21.71 -9.94
C GLN A 241 0.21 20.31 -9.81
N ALA A 242 0.93 19.45 -9.09
CA ALA A 242 0.44 18.16 -8.63
C ALA A 242 0.26 18.16 -7.12
N GLU A 243 -0.82 17.56 -6.67
CA GLU A 243 -1.28 17.54 -5.28
C GLU A 243 -1.19 16.12 -4.70
N PRO A 244 -1.27 15.95 -3.36
CA PRO A 244 -1.22 14.63 -2.76
C PRO A 244 -2.35 13.73 -3.29
N GLY A 245 -1.99 12.55 -3.76
CA GLY A 245 -2.89 11.62 -4.44
C GLY A 245 -2.57 11.45 -5.93
N ASP A 246 -2.00 12.47 -6.57
CA ASP A 246 -1.75 12.48 -8.01
C ASP A 246 -0.57 11.58 -8.37
N ASN A 247 -0.74 10.77 -9.41
CA ASN A 247 0.34 10.00 -10.04
C ASN A 247 0.89 10.79 -11.21
N VAL A 248 2.14 11.22 -11.12
CA VAL A 248 2.74 12.15 -12.07
C VAL A 248 4.09 11.70 -12.58
N GLY A 249 4.38 12.06 -13.83
CA GLY A 249 5.73 12.11 -14.37
C GLY A 249 6.21 13.56 -14.38
N PHE A 250 7.48 13.81 -14.05
CA PHE A 250 8.00 15.18 -14.05
C PHE A 250 9.38 15.26 -14.70
N ASN A 251 9.60 16.25 -15.55
CA ASN A 251 10.89 16.43 -16.20
C ASN A 251 11.90 17.07 -15.26
N VAL A 252 13.13 16.56 -15.24
CA VAL A 252 14.24 17.17 -14.50
C VAL A 252 15.45 17.44 -15.39
N LYS A 253 16.11 18.59 -15.17
CA LYS A 253 17.31 18.95 -15.94
C LYS A 253 18.59 18.33 -15.39
N ASN A 254 19.56 18.10 -16.27
CA ASN A 254 20.95 17.80 -15.92
C ASN A 254 21.12 16.67 -14.90
N LEU A 255 20.22 15.69 -14.92
CA LEU A 255 20.23 14.51 -14.06
C LEU A 255 20.18 13.27 -14.93
N SER A 256 21.09 12.33 -14.73
CA SER A 256 21.07 11.06 -15.45
C SER A 256 20.07 10.11 -14.81
N VAL A 257 19.44 9.24 -15.62
CA VAL A 257 18.62 8.13 -15.11
C VAL A 257 19.39 7.16 -14.21
N LYS A 258 20.73 7.20 -14.22
CA LYS A 258 21.60 6.40 -13.33
C LYS A 258 21.77 7.02 -11.94
N ASP A 259 21.47 8.31 -11.78
CA ASP A 259 21.71 9.05 -10.53
C ASP A 259 20.57 8.86 -9.52
N ILE A 260 19.40 8.43 -10.00
CA ILE A 260 18.18 8.20 -9.23
C ILE A 260 17.53 6.88 -9.66
N LYS A 261 16.73 6.29 -8.79
CA LYS A 261 16.07 5.01 -9.06
C LYS A 261 14.82 4.84 -8.22
N ARG A 262 14.04 3.79 -8.50
CA ARG A 262 12.93 3.34 -7.67
C ARG A 262 13.32 3.25 -6.18
N GLY A 263 12.43 3.69 -5.31
CA GLY A 263 12.67 3.75 -3.86
C GLY A 263 13.37 5.01 -3.38
N TYR A 264 13.84 5.89 -4.28
CA TYR A 264 14.29 7.22 -3.88
C TYR A 264 13.09 8.12 -3.64
N VAL A 265 13.29 9.22 -2.92
CA VAL A 265 12.21 10.14 -2.56
C VAL A 265 12.57 11.54 -3.04
N ALA A 266 11.74 12.09 -3.91
CA ALA A 266 11.80 13.50 -4.29
C ALA A 266 11.12 14.37 -3.24
N SER A 267 11.69 15.53 -2.98
CA SER A 267 11.26 16.49 -1.95
C SER A 267 11.66 17.90 -2.37
N ASP A 268 11.09 18.94 -1.75
CA ASP A 268 11.51 20.32 -2.00
C ASP A 268 12.87 20.58 -1.31
N SER A 269 13.85 21.09 -2.06
CA SER A 269 15.15 21.46 -1.50
C SER A 269 15.08 22.57 -0.45
N LYS A 270 14.03 23.40 -0.45
CA LYS A 270 13.88 24.55 0.45
C LYS A 270 13.00 24.27 1.67
N ASN A 271 12.26 23.17 1.68
CA ASN A 271 11.32 22.84 2.75
C ASN A 271 11.45 21.37 3.14
N ASP A 272 12.17 21.11 4.24
CA ASP A 272 12.43 19.78 4.80
C ASP A 272 12.82 18.72 3.74
N PRO A 273 13.99 18.83 3.10
CA PRO A 273 14.42 17.88 2.07
C PRO A 273 14.62 16.47 2.63
N ALA A 274 14.20 15.45 1.87
CA ALA A 274 14.33 14.04 2.21
C ALA A 274 15.81 13.61 2.31
N LYS A 275 16.16 12.91 3.39
CA LYS A 275 17.54 12.53 3.75
C LYS A 275 17.70 11.02 3.89
N ASN A 276 18.93 10.55 3.77
CA ASN A 276 19.29 9.18 4.14
C ASN A 276 18.98 8.93 5.62
N THR A 277 18.44 7.76 5.93
CA THR A 277 18.19 7.30 7.30
C THR A 277 19.32 6.36 7.72
N GLU A 278 20.06 6.71 8.76
CA GLU A 278 21.12 5.88 9.36
C GLU A 278 20.52 4.71 10.15
N SER A 279 19.53 5.02 10.99
CA SER A 279 18.77 4.04 11.74
C SER A 279 17.38 4.58 12.05
N PHE A 280 16.46 3.69 12.41
CA PHE A 280 15.12 4.09 12.81
C PHE A 280 14.54 3.15 13.85
N LYS A 281 13.72 3.70 14.74
CA LYS A 281 12.95 2.91 15.71
C LYS A 281 11.56 2.67 15.16
N ALA A 282 11.10 1.43 15.25
CA ALA A 282 9.79 1.04 14.76
C ALA A 282 9.08 0.13 15.75
N GLN A 283 7.76 0.25 15.79
CA GLN A 283 6.89 -0.76 16.36
C GLN A 283 6.62 -1.80 15.29
N VAL A 284 6.98 -3.06 15.54
CA VAL A 284 6.70 -4.19 14.67
C VAL A 284 5.69 -5.14 15.30
N ILE A 285 4.91 -5.81 14.46
CA ILE A 285 4.00 -6.91 14.83
C ILE A 285 4.44 -8.12 14.02
N ILE A 286 4.83 -9.19 14.71
CA ILE A 286 5.30 -10.42 14.08
C ILE A 286 4.10 -11.27 13.70
N MET A 287 4.07 -11.71 12.45
CA MET A 287 2.96 -12.42 11.83
C MET A 287 3.25 -13.92 11.77
N ASN A 288 3.50 -14.47 10.58
CA ASN A 288 3.64 -15.91 10.33
C ASN A 288 5.12 -16.32 10.20
N HIS A 289 5.95 -15.96 11.18
CA HIS A 289 7.35 -16.38 11.18
C HIS A 289 7.49 -17.81 11.75
N PRO A 290 8.18 -18.76 11.07
CA PRO A 290 8.24 -20.16 11.50
C PRO A 290 9.14 -20.38 12.73
N GLY A 291 10.08 -19.47 12.99
CA GLY A 291 11.01 -19.54 14.10
C GLY A 291 10.95 -18.31 15.02
N GLN A 292 12.09 -17.97 15.59
CA GLN A 292 12.28 -16.79 16.43
C GLN A 292 13.12 -15.74 15.70
N ILE A 293 12.86 -14.47 15.96
CA ILE A 293 13.63 -13.34 15.45
C ILE A 293 14.48 -12.79 16.59
N SER A 294 15.78 -12.74 16.40
CA SER A 294 16.75 -12.23 17.38
C SER A 294 17.54 -11.05 16.81
N ASN A 295 18.28 -10.35 17.67
CA ASN A 295 19.20 -9.29 17.23
C ASN A 295 20.16 -9.82 16.16
N GLY A 296 20.33 -9.05 15.09
CA GLY A 296 21.12 -9.42 13.92
C GLY A 296 20.30 -9.96 12.73
N TYR A 297 19.03 -10.32 12.93
CA TYR A 297 18.13 -10.70 11.85
C TYR A 297 18.04 -9.60 10.78
N ALA A 298 18.25 -9.93 9.50
CA ALA A 298 18.36 -8.95 8.42
C ALA A 298 17.43 -9.26 7.23
N PRO A 299 16.10 -9.20 7.44
CA PRO A 299 15.11 -9.41 6.38
C PRO A 299 15.03 -8.22 5.43
N VAL A 300 14.26 -8.38 4.35
CA VAL A 300 13.96 -7.27 3.44
C VAL A 300 12.74 -6.49 3.92
N LEU A 301 12.84 -5.17 3.92
CA LEU A 301 11.75 -4.26 4.21
C LEU A 301 11.21 -3.64 2.92
N ASP A 302 9.90 -3.76 2.74
CA ASP A 302 9.11 -3.02 1.76
C ASP A 302 8.51 -1.78 2.45
N CYS A 303 8.99 -0.59 2.10
CA CYS A 303 8.49 0.69 2.62
C CYS A 303 8.29 1.63 1.43
N HIS A 304 7.09 2.21 1.29
CA HIS A 304 6.68 2.92 0.07
C HIS A 304 7.07 2.12 -1.20
N THR A 305 7.90 2.71 -2.05
CA THR A 305 8.50 2.11 -3.25
C THR A 305 9.89 1.49 -3.02
N ALA A 306 10.47 1.62 -1.83
CA ALA A 306 11.77 1.05 -1.48
C ALA A 306 11.67 -0.41 -1.04
N HIS A 307 12.69 -1.17 -1.42
CA HIS A 307 12.85 -2.60 -1.13
C HIS A 307 14.30 -2.83 -0.69
N ILE A 308 14.56 -2.76 0.62
CA ILE A 308 15.92 -2.71 1.19
C ILE A 308 16.03 -3.66 2.39
N ALA A 309 17.12 -4.43 2.45
CA ALA A 309 17.43 -5.24 3.62
C ALA A 309 17.77 -4.35 4.82
N CYS A 310 17.14 -4.60 5.97
CA CYS A 310 17.40 -3.86 7.20
C CYS A 310 17.71 -4.84 8.33
N LYS A 311 18.79 -4.57 9.06
CA LYS A 311 19.20 -5.34 10.22
C LYS A 311 18.39 -4.91 11.44
N PHE A 312 17.78 -5.87 12.13
CA PHE A 312 17.24 -5.72 13.48
C PHE A 312 18.44 -5.60 14.42
N GLU A 313 18.90 -4.37 14.66
CA GLU A 313 20.08 -4.12 15.48
C GLU A 313 19.80 -4.46 16.95
N ALA A 314 18.66 -4.00 17.46
CA ALA A 314 18.22 -4.27 18.81
C ALA A 314 16.70 -4.42 18.88
N ILE A 315 16.23 -5.46 19.56
CA ILE A 315 14.86 -5.56 20.04
C ILE A 315 14.82 -4.89 21.41
N GLU A 316 14.31 -3.67 21.47
CA GLU A 316 14.36 -2.84 22.68
C GLU A 316 13.29 -3.27 23.68
N LYS A 317 12.06 -3.50 23.21
CA LYS A 317 10.91 -3.80 24.10
C LYS A 317 9.95 -4.76 23.43
N LYS A 318 9.41 -5.71 24.18
CA LYS A 318 8.17 -6.40 23.83
C LYS A 318 6.99 -5.65 24.42
N ILE A 319 5.95 -5.43 23.64
CA ILE A 319 4.78 -4.65 24.04
C ILE A 319 3.49 -5.41 23.73
N ASP A 320 2.45 -5.14 24.51
CA ASP A 320 1.11 -5.59 24.21
C ASP A 320 0.58 -4.84 22.98
N ARG A 321 0.06 -5.59 21.99
CA ARG A 321 -0.38 -5.05 20.70
C ARG A 321 -1.50 -4.01 20.83
N ARG A 322 -2.37 -4.14 21.83
CA ARG A 322 -3.60 -3.31 21.96
C ARG A 322 -3.37 -2.10 22.86
N THR A 323 -2.66 -2.29 23.95
CA THR A 323 -2.46 -1.28 25.00
C THR A 323 -1.12 -0.56 24.89
N ALA A 324 -0.19 -1.07 24.07
CA ALA A 324 1.19 -0.61 23.97
C ALA A 324 1.98 -0.63 25.30
N LYS A 325 1.46 -1.32 26.32
CA LYS A 325 2.17 -1.51 27.59
C LYS A 325 3.37 -2.41 27.38
N VAL A 326 4.49 -2.04 27.99
CA VAL A 326 5.71 -2.86 27.98
C VAL A 326 5.47 -4.14 28.77
N MET A 327 5.76 -5.26 28.13
CA MET A 327 5.68 -6.60 28.72
C MET A 327 7.07 -7.10 29.14
N GLU A 328 8.09 -6.78 28.34
CA GLU A 328 9.47 -7.23 28.56
C GLU A 328 10.43 -6.19 27.97
N GLU A 329 11.48 -5.83 28.71
CA GLU A 329 12.57 -4.95 28.23
C GLU A 329 13.72 -5.83 27.71
N ASN A 330 14.29 -5.46 26.57
CA ASN A 330 15.39 -6.14 25.88
C ASN A 330 15.21 -7.67 25.73
N PRO A 331 14.09 -8.14 25.14
CA PRO A 331 13.85 -9.56 24.96
C PRO A 331 14.94 -10.19 24.07
N LYS A 332 15.34 -11.43 24.38
CA LYS A 332 16.35 -12.16 23.59
C LYS A 332 15.88 -12.46 22.17
N PHE A 333 14.58 -12.68 22.00
CA PHE A 333 13.94 -12.94 20.72
C PHE A 333 12.45 -12.55 20.76
N ILE A 334 11.85 -12.41 19.58
CA ILE A 334 10.41 -12.23 19.38
C ILE A 334 9.89 -13.30 18.41
N LYS A 335 8.62 -13.69 18.55
CA LYS A 335 7.98 -14.73 17.74
C LYS A 335 6.62 -14.30 17.22
N SER A 336 6.04 -15.11 16.34
CA SER A 336 4.69 -14.93 15.79
C SER A 336 3.66 -14.57 16.85
N GLY A 337 2.94 -13.46 16.61
CA GLY A 337 1.96 -12.88 17.53
C GLY A 337 2.50 -11.76 18.43
N ASP A 338 3.82 -11.66 18.60
CA ASP A 338 4.43 -10.63 19.44
C ASP A 338 4.40 -9.25 18.75
N SER A 339 4.30 -8.19 19.55
CA SER A 339 4.61 -6.83 19.13
C SER A 339 5.84 -6.33 19.88
N ALA A 340 6.70 -5.58 19.20
CA ALA A 340 7.94 -5.10 19.78
C ALA A 340 8.35 -3.72 19.24
N ILE A 341 9.09 -2.97 20.05
CA ILE A 341 9.86 -1.81 19.61
C ILE A 341 11.26 -2.30 19.23
N VAL A 342 11.67 -2.04 17.99
CA VAL A 342 12.94 -2.48 17.42
C VAL A 342 13.70 -1.29 16.85
N LYS A 343 15.02 -1.33 16.96
CA LYS A 343 15.93 -0.46 16.22
C LYS A 343 16.41 -1.18 14.97
N LEU A 344 16.21 -0.53 13.82
CA LEU A 344 16.51 -1.07 12.49
C LEU A 344 17.57 -0.21 11.82
N VAL A 345 18.50 -0.87 11.13
CA VAL A 345 19.59 -0.23 10.36
C VAL A 345 19.50 -0.70 8.90
N PRO A 346 19.23 0.19 7.93
CA PRO A 346 19.28 -0.16 6.51
C PRO A 346 20.68 -0.63 6.08
N GLN A 347 20.77 -1.73 5.35
CA GLN A 347 22.05 -2.22 4.80
C GLN A 347 22.48 -1.47 3.54
N LYS A 348 21.57 -0.69 2.95
CA LYS A 348 21.82 0.23 1.84
C LYS A 348 21.10 1.54 2.14
N LYS A 349 21.58 2.63 1.54
CA LYS A 349 20.96 3.95 1.67
C LYS A 349 19.45 3.88 1.38
N MET A 350 18.66 4.42 2.29
CA MET A 350 17.21 4.34 2.30
C MET A 350 16.65 5.63 2.89
N VAL A 351 15.52 6.10 2.35
CA VAL A 351 14.74 7.17 2.97
C VAL A 351 13.56 6.52 3.64
N VAL A 352 13.37 6.79 4.92
CA VAL A 352 12.12 6.48 5.64
C VAL A 352 11.82 7.60 6.59
N GLU A 353 10.56 7.80 6.94
CA GLU A 353 10.14 8.92 7.80
C GLU A 353 9.40 8.42 9.04
N ALA A 354 9.40 9.22 10.10
CA ALA A 354 8.53 8.96 11.24
C ALA A 354 7.06 9.00 10.79
N PHE A 355 6.29 7.99 11.19
CA PHE A 355 4.89 7.82 10.78
C PHE A 355 4.01 9.03 11.10
N GLN A 356 4.23 9.67 12.25
CA GLN A 356 3.47 10.85 12.66
C GLN A 356 3.74 12.07 11.75
N GLN A 357 4.95 12.15 11.18
CA GLN A 357 5.35 13.23 10.29
C GLN A 357 4.90 12.95 8.86
N TYR A 358 5.26 11.80 8.30
CA TYR A 358 4.94 11.41 6.93
C TYR A 358 4.44 9.97 6.88
N ALA A 359 3.15 9.79 7.19
CA ALA A 359 2.49 8.49 7.30
C ALA A 359 2.79 7.51 6.14
N PRO A 360 2.77 7.94 4.86
CA PRO A 360 3.04 7.04 3.73
C PRO A 360 4.48 6.51 3.67
N LEU A 361 5.44 7.19 4.28
CA LEU A 361 6.85 6.80 4.33
C LEU A 361 7.26 6.18 5.67
N GLY A 362 6.31 6.03 6.59
CA GLY A 362 6.54 5.54 7.96
C GLY A 362 5.93 4.17 8.24
N ARG A 363 5.45 3.46 7.22
CA ARG A 363 4.89 2.11 7.33
C ARG A 363 5.65 1.17 6.43
N PHE A 364 5.91 -0.04 6.90
CA PHE A 364 6.64 -1.03 6.13
C PHE A 364 6.16 -2.45 6.42
N ALA A 365 6.39 -3.34 5.47
CA ALA A 365 6.28 -4.77 5.66
C ALA A 365 7.68 -5.38 5.72
N VAL A 366 7.83 -6.42 6.54
CA VAL A 366 9.06 -7.21 6.67
C VAL A 366 8.82 -8.54 5.97
N ARG A 367 9.65 -8.84 4.99
CA ARG A 367 9.54 -10.05 4.18
C ARG A 367 10.78 -10.91 4.31
N ASP A 368 10.54 -12.20 4.45
CA ASP A 368 11.56 -13.24 4.45
C ASP A 368 10.98 -14.53 3.85
N MET A 369 11.81 -15.29 3.13
CA MET A 369 11.41 -16.52 2.43
C MET A 369 10.10 -16.39 1.62
N LYS A 370 9.89 -15.23 0.98
CA LYS A 370 8.68 -14.85 0.21
C LYS A 370 7.40 -14.68 1.04
N GLN A 371 7.46 -14.71 2.37
CA GLN A 371 6.34 -14.50 3.26
C GLN A 371 6.44 -13.16 3.98
N THR A 372 5.30 -12.58 4.35
CA THR A 372 5.29 -11.42 5.24
C THR A 372 5.41 -11.90 6.67
N VAL A 373 6.57 -11.68 7.26
CA VAL A 373 6.89 -12.18 8.60
C VAL A 373 6.59 -11.14 9.68
N ALA A 374 6.57 -9.86 9.33
CA ALA A 374 6.14 -8.79 10.21
C ALA A 374 5.66 -7.58 9.43
N VAL A 375 4.99 -6.68 10.13
CA VAL A 375 4.63 -5.34 9.64
C VAL A 375 5.02 -4.32 10.69
N GLY A 376 5.36 -3.11 10.27
CA GLY A 376 5.90 -2.11 11.18
C GLY A 376 5.49 -0.67 10.88
N VAL A 377 5.53 0.13 11.93
CA VAL A 377 5.29 1.57 11.91
C VAL A 377 6.47 2.26 12.56
N ILE A 378 7.12 3.14 11.81
CA ILE A 378 8.30 3.91 12.22
C ILE A 378 7.86 4.98 13.20
N LYS A 379 8.48 4.98 14.38
CA LYS A 379 8.23 5.97 15.44
C LYS A 379 9.20 7.14 15.32
N GLU A 380 10.48 6.84 15.09
CA GLU A 380 11.56 7.82 15.09
C GLU A 380 12.62 7.43 14.06
N THR A 381 13.32 8.42 13.51
CA THR A 381 14.37 8.23 12.51
C THR A 381 15.60 9.06 12.87
N THR A 382 16.77 8.45 12.78
CA THR A 382 18.07 9.14 12.82
C THR A 382 18.51 9.40 11.39
N LYS A 383 18.63 10.68 11.01
CA LYS A 383 18.98 11.11 9.65
C LYS A 383 20.46 11.43 9.55
N GLU A 384 21.06 11.12 8.41
CA GLU A 384 22.39 11.64 8.05
C GLU A 384 22.28 13.09 7.55
N GLU A 385 23.38 13.84 7.66
CA GLU A 385 23.50 15.15 7.02
C GLU A 385 23.52 15.04 5.49
N ILE A 386 22.93 16.04 4.81
CA ILE A 386 22.87 16.07 3.36
C ILE A 386 24.24 16.49 2.79
N THR A 387 24.93 15.56 2.13
CA THR A 387 26.21 15.80 1.44
C THR A 387 26.10 15.76 -0.09
N GLY A 388 24.88 15.81 -0.62
CA GLY A 388 24.59 15.56 -2.04
C GLY A 388 25.04 16.67 -3.01
N LYS A 389 25.34 16.27 -4.25
CA LYS A 389 25.76 17.18 -5.32
C LYS A 389 24.59 18.05 -5.80
N THR A 390 24.81 19.36 -5.88
CA THR A 390 23.85 20.32 -6.46
C THR A 390 24.10 20.49 -7.96
N THR A 391 23.08 20.31 -8.80
CA THR A 391 23.22 20.50 -10.26
C THR A 391 23.37 21.99 -10.63
N LYS A 392 23.99 22.28 -11.78
CA LYS A 392 24.14 23.66 -12.29
C LYS A 392 22.80 24.39 -12.43
N SER A 393 21.72 23.67 -12.74
CA SER A 393 20.36 24.22 -12.83
C SER A 393 19.80 24.61 -11.47
N ALA A 394 20.03 23.79 -10.45
CA ALA A 394 19.62 24.13 -9.08
C ALA A 394 20.41 25.33 -8.54
N GLN A 395 21.70 25.43 -8.86
CA GLN A 395 22.55 26.58 -8.46
C GLN A 395 22.03 27.92 -8.99
N LYS A 396 21.43 27.96 -10.18
CA LYS A 396 20.88 29.20 -10.78
C LYS A 396 19.56 29.67 -10.15
N LYS A 397 18.93 28.84 -9.30
CA LYS A 397 17.61 29.10 -8.66
C LYS A 397 17.64 29.14 -7.14
N LYS A 398 18.78 28.82 -6.54
CA LYS A 398 19.09 29.27 -5.18
C LYS A 398 19.33 30.77 -5.24
#